data_AF-A0A2U9RA13-F1
#
_entry.id   AF-A0A2U9RA13-F1
#
_cell.length_a   1.000
_cell.length_b   1.000
_cell.length_c   1.000
_cell.angle_alpha   90.00
_cell.angle_beta   90.00
_cell.angle_gamma   90.00
#
_symmetry.space_group_name_H-M   'P 1'
#
loop_
_entity.id
_entity.type
_entity.pdbx_description
1 polymer ?
#
loop_
_entity_poly.entity_id
_entity_poly.type
_entity_poly.pdbx_seq_one_letter_code
_entity_poly.pdbx_strand_id
1 'polypeptide(L)'
;MLRSVRTIHPLAKYVTLACQRSFHVSTPVFNSPWYLDPKESPSITSPLKSVTIPKLPERHPQALENLVTYLATELGIDDLSVFDMRNKSTTTQGAYDIADFMVIGSGKSAKHLQSASTELDFYIKHELHKLPTTEGILKSGALAKYHRKLLKKGKKAPNYSKNTYGVTPNTWVMTDTKTDGIVIHMLTKERRVDLNFECLWAKDSEKEKYSSTSKNHDSDDIFKGIRYFHSTSQLKSNSFDPYNVTFDNYADQFRSLLRKHLVDYKVTSLKDLKDHLDSMYSAGITMNYSLIVEYFNTILKSEEFHQPFNTNMKAYIHRELFLFNLLDSYSVLLTNEQILDLLSLIIVSGSGFNNESFLTLKSIIKTFNIQQKELHDHSKILGKVQLLSEKLTDNYNSTHRELKRRIDSLLLTAYANKQNWFSFFKVLDSAIQRNDIPLVQASLPLVAVCSDNLTAYQYETKYLPLIKEAGMPKEIARFADIIYDKTHE
;
A
#
# COMPACT_ATOMS: atom_id res chain seq x y z
N MET A 1 -4.44 -69.69 12.75
CA MET A 1 -3.37 -69.05 13.55
C MET A 1 -4.01 -68.10 14.54
N LEU A 2 -4.05 -68.53 15.81
CA LEU A 2 -4.72 -67.87 16.92
C LEU A 2 -3.75 -66.96 17.69
N ARG A 3 -4.30 -65.80 18.09
CA ARG A 3 -4.07 -65.01 19.31
C ARG A 3 -2.64 -64.63 19.73
N SER A 4 -2.46 -63.33 19.95
CA SER A 4 -1.75 -62.85 21.14
C SER A 4 -2.51 -61.66 21.74
N VAL A 5 -3.05 -61.89 22.93
CA VAL A 5 -3.73 -60.93 23.81
C VAL A 5 -2.65 -60.34 24.71
N ARG A 6 -2.49 -59.01 24.77
CA ARG A 6 -1.71 -58.36 25.82
C ARG A 6 -2.62 -57.85 26.93
N THR A 7 -2.48 -58.58 28.02
CA THR A 7 -2.91 -58.44 29.40
C THR A 7 -2.94 -57.03 29.98
N ILE A 8 -4.06 -56.72 30.62
CA ILE A 8 -4.24 -55.67 31.63
C ILE A 8 -3.62 -56.18 32.94
N HIS A 9 -2.72 -55.41 33.56
CA HIS A 9 -2.21 -55.71 34.90
C HIS A 9 -2.96 -54.90 35.98
N PRO A 10 -3.11 -55.45 37.20
CA PRO A 10 -4.14 -55.07 38.15
C PRO A 10 -3.71 -54.00 39.17
N LEU A 11 -4.73 -53.38 39.75
CA LEU A 11 -4.75 -52.49 40.90
C LEU A 11 -3.82 -52.94 42.04
N ALA A 12 -2.79 -52.12 42.31
CA ALA A 12 -2.01 -52.18 43.55
C ALA A 12 -2.44 -51.02 44.47
N LYS A 13 -3.04 -51.41 45.59
CA LYS A 13 -3.38 -50.58 46.75
C LYS A 13 -2.15 -49.85 47.29
N TYR A 14 -2.21 -48.53 47.42
CA TYR A 14 -1.41 -47.79 48.39
C TYR A 14 -2.28 -46.74 49.10
N VAL A 15 -2.74 -47.16 50.28
CA VAL A 15 -2.85 -46.44 51.55
C VAL A 15 -2.79 -44.91 51.46
N THR A 16 -3.95 -44.30 51.69
CA THR A 16 -4.12 -42.88 52.01
C THR A 16 -3.48 -42.58 53.37
N LEU A 17 -2.30 -41.95 53.36
CA LEU A 17 -1.78 -41.24 54.53
C LEU A 17 -2.42 -39.85 54.57
N ALA A 18 -3.46 -39.73 55.39
CA ALA A 18 -4.03 -38.45 55.77
C ALA A 18 -2.99 -37.66 56.58
N CYS A 19 -2.40 -36.63 55.97
CA CYS A 19 -1.63 -35.64 56.70
C CYS A 19 -2.63 -34.75 57.47
N GLN A 20 -2.90 -35.11 58.73
CA GLN A 20 -3.54 -34.21 59.68
C GLN A 20 -2.57 -33.06 59.97
N ARG A 21 -2.65 -31.97 59.21
CA ARG A 21 -2.11 -30.68 59.64
C ARG A 21 -3.06 -30.10 60.67
N SER A 22 -2.66 -30.17 61.93
CA SER A 22 -3.24 -29.36 63.00
C SER A 22 -3.02 -27.89 62.66
N PHE A 23 -4.09 -27.17 62.32
CA PHE A 23 -4.05 -25.73 62.22
C PHE A 23 -3.95 -25.15 63.62
N HIS A 24 -2.77 -24.68 63.97
CA HIS A 24 -2.57 -23.84 65.14
C HIS A 24 -3.31 -22.53 64.89
N VAL A 25 -4.29 -22.21 65.75
CA VAL A 25 -4.96 -20.90 65.73
C VAL A 25 -3.97 -19.88 66.30
N SER A 26 -3.13 -19.34 65.43
CA SER A 26 -2.38 -18.12 65.70
C SER A 26 -3.32 -16.93 65.55
N THR A 27 -3.34 -16.07 66.57
CA THR A 27 -3.97 -14.74 66.60
C THR A 27 -3.64 -13.91 65.34
N PRO A 28 -4.50 -12.94 64.96
CA PRO A 28 -4.45 -12.31 63.64
C PRO A 28 -3.23 -11.40 63.56
N VAL A 29 -2.18 -11.87 62.88
CA VAL A 29 -1.10 -11.01 62.42
C VAL A 29 -1.59 -10.39 61.12
N PHE A 30 -1.80 -9.08 61.14
CA PHE A 30 -2.02 -8.24 59.96
C PHE A 30 -0.81 -8.38 59.02
N ASN A 31 -0.85 -9.38 58.13
CA ASN A 31 0.08 -9.48 57.02
C ASN A 31 -0.45 -10.38 55.90
N SER A 32 -1.76 -10.32 55.62
CA SER A 32 -2.29 -10.84 54.37
C SER A 32 -2.02 -9.79 53.29
N PRO A 33 -1.42 -10.15 52.15
CA PRO A 33 -1.28 -9.23 51.03
C PRO A 33 -2.66 -8.71 50.58
N TRP A 34 -2.75 -7.41 50.26
CA TRP A 34 -4.01 -6.71 49.93
C TRP A 34 -4.88 -7.40 48.87
N TYR A 35 -4.30 -8.23 48.01
CA TYR A 35 -5.01 -8.99 46.96
C TYR A 35 -5.71 -10.26 47.46
N LEU A 36 -5.54 -10.66 48.73
CA LEU A 36 -6.20 -11.81 49.37
C LEU A 36 -7.27 -11.41 50.39
N ASP A 37 -7.38 -10.13 50.74
CA ASP A 37 -8.40 -9.65 51.66
C ASP A 37 -9.70 -9.34 50.92
N PRO A 38 -10.79 -10.11 51.13
CA PRO A 38 -12.06 -9.91 50.42
C PRO A 38 -12.77 -8.58 50.78
N LYS A 39 -12.28 -7.85 51.78
CA LYS A 39 -12.77 -6.51 52.17
C LYS A 39 -12.06 -5.36 51.44
N GLU A 40 -10.80 -5.56 51.01
CA GLU A 40 -9.99 -4.55 50.30
C GLU A 40 -9.74 -4.91 48.83
N SER A 41 -10.08 -6.14 48.43
CA SER A 41 -10.22 -6.50 47.03
C SER A 41 -11.15 -5.48 46.38
N PRO A 42 -10.70 -4.71 45.36
CA PRO A 42 -11.63 -3.87 44.64
C PRO A 42 -12.66 -4.81 44.04
N SER A 43 -13.87 -4.81 44.61
CA SER A 43 -15.01 -5.39 43.94
C SER A 43 -14.95 -4.82 42.53
N ILE A 44 -14.93 -5.67 41.51
CA ILE A 44 -14.99 -5.25 40.11
C ILE A 44 -16.43 -4.75 39.83
N THR A 45 -16.99 -3.97 40.75
CA THR A 45 -17.99 -2.96 40.46
C THR A 45 -17.20 -1.72 40.12
N SER A 46 -16.56 -1.71 38.96
CA SER A 46 -16.12 -0.44 38.38
C SER A 46 -17.36 0.48 38.35
N PRO A 47 -17.33 1.69 38.93
CA PRO A 47 -18.45 2.63 38.91
C PRO A 47 -18.64 3.27 37.53
N LEU A 48 -18.31 2.51 36.48
CA LEU A 48 -18.26 2.94 35.10
C LEU A 48 -19.35 2.19 34.34
N LYS A 49 -20.45 2.94 34.14
CA LYS A 49 -21.55 2.72 33.20
C LYS A 49 -22.71 1.86 33.74
N SER A 50 -23.60 2.49 34.49
CA SER A 50 -24.98 2.02 34.58
C SER A 50 -25.57 2.06 33.17
N VAL A 51 -25.73 0.88 32.55
CA VAL A 51 -26.41 0.77 31.26
C VAL A 51 -27.86 1.20 31.47
N THR A 52 -28.29 2.23 30.73
CA THR A 52 -29.66 2.76 30.85
C THR A 52 -30.61 1.79 30.18
N ILE A 53 -31.51 1.18 30.96
CA ILE A 53 -32.57 0.33 30.43
C ILE A 53 -33.62 1.23 29.77
N PRO A 54 -33.96 1.01 28.48
CA PRO A 54 -34.93 1.83 27.77
C PRO A 54 -36.35 1.61 28.31
N LYS A 55 -37.23 2.60 28.10
CA LYS A 55 -38.66 2.44 28.40
C LYS A 55 -39.28 1.41 27.45
N LEU A 56 -39.85 0.36 28.01
CA LEU A 56 -40.52 -0.69 27.23
C LEU A 56 -41.92 -0.24 26.78
N PRO A 57 -42.39 -0.71 25.61
CA PRO A 57 -43.73 -0.38 25.11
C PRO A 57 -44.83 -0.98 26.01
N GLU A 58 -46.03 -0.40 25.94
CA GLU A 58 -47.20 -0.90 26.67
C GLU A 58 -47.56 -2.33 26.21
N ARG A 59 -47.93 -3.20 27.17
CA ARG A 59 -48.25 -4.62 26.93
C ARG A 59 -47.13 -5.39 26.23
N HIS A 60 -45.91 -5.31 26.73
CA HIS A 60 -44.80 -6.14 26.27
C HIS A 60 -44.83 -7.55 26.90
N PRO A 61 -44.33 -8.58 26.21
CA PRO A 61 -44.17 -9.90 26.79
C PRO A 61 -43.05 -9.90 27.84
N GLN A 62 -43.17 -10.77 28.85
CA GLN A 62 -42.14 -10.92 29.90
C GLN A 62 -40.78 -11.34 29.32
N ALA A 63 -40.78 -12.08 28.21
CA ALA A 63 -39.55 -12.44 27.51
C ALA A 63 -38.76 -11.21 27.04
N LEU A 64 -39.43 -10.13 26.62
CA LEU A 64 -38.76 -8.90 26.17
C LEU A 64 -38.05 -8.20 27.32
N GLU A 65 -38.68 -8.12 28.50
CA GLU A 65 -38.09 -7.51 29.69
C GLU A 65 -36.85 -8.30 30.16
N ASN A 66 -36.97 -9.63 30.21
CA ASN A 66 -35.86 -10.50 30.59
C ASN A 66 -34.68 -10.38 29.62
N LEU A 67 -34.95 -10.36 28.31
CA LEU A 67 -33.92 -10.21 27.28
C LEU A 67 -33.24 -8.84 27.35
N VAL A 68 -34.00 -7.74 27.44
CA VAL A 68 -33.42 -6.39 27.52
C VAL A 68 -32.56 -6.22 28.78
N THR A 69 -33.01 -6.77 29.90
CA THR A 69 -32.24 -6.77 31.16
C THR A 69 -30.97 -7.60 31.04
N TYR A 70 -31.05 -8.78 30.41
CA TYR A 70 -29.89 -9.64 30.17
C TYR A 70 -28.85 -8.97 29.24
N LEU A 71 -29.31 -8.32 28.16
CA LEU A 71 -28.45 -7.56 27.24
C LEU A 71 -27.70 -6.43 27.96
N ALA A 72 -28.38 -5.71 28.86
CA ALA A 72 -27.82 -4.57 29.57
C ALA A 72 -26.83 -4.98 30.67
N THR A 73 -27.26 -5.91 31.53
CA THR A 73 -26.54 -6.25 32.77
C THR A 73 -25.45 -7.29 32.55
N GLU A 74 -25.78 -8.39 31.87
CA GLU A 74 -24.86 -9.53 31.73
C GLU A 74 -23.96 -9.38 30.50
N LEU A 75 -24.54 -9.02 29.35
CA LEU A 75 -23.77 -8.88 28.10
C LEU A 75 -23.09 -7.52 27.93
N GLY A 76 -23.41 -6.53 28.78
CA GLY A 76 -22.82 -5.20 28.74
C GLY A 76 -23.02 -4.46 27.41
N ILE A 77 -24.19 -4.63 26.77
CA ILE A 77 -24.57 -3.92 25.56
C ILE A 77 -25.12 -2.54 25.93
N ASP A 78 -24.55 -1.49 25.32
CA ASP A 78 -24.89 -0.11 25.60
C ASP A 78 -25.98 0.42 24.65
N ASP A 79 -26.59 1.57 25.00
CA ASP A 79 -27.47 2.35 24.12
C ASP A 79 -28.68 1.55 23.57
N LEU A 80 -29.32 0.76 24.42
CA LEU A 80 -30.43 -0.10 23.99
C LEU A 80 -31.64 0.72 23.55
N SER A 81 -32.20 0.37 22.39
CA SER A 81 -33.42 0.96 21.83
C SER A 81 -34.39 -0.13 21.43
N VAL A 82 -35.66 0.02 21.80
CA VAL A 82 -36.72 -0.97 21.53
C VAL A 82 -37.79 -0.33 20.66
N PHE A 83 -38.05 -0.92 19.49
CA PHE A 83 -39.08 -0.48 18.56
C PHE A 83 -40.24 -1.48 18.54
N ASP A 84 -41.45 -0.96 18.73
CA ASP A 84 -42.69 -1.74 18.66
C ASP A 84 -43.26 -1.65 17.24
N MET A 85 -43.29 -2.80 16.55
CA MET A 85 -43.71 -2.92 15.16
C MET A 85 -45.12 -3.50 15.01
N ARG A 86 -45.84 -3.77 16.12
CA ARG A 86 -47.17 -4.40 16.05
C ARG A 86 -48.23 -3.53 15.35
N ASN A 87 -48.04 -2.21 15.28
CA ASN A 87 -48.99 -1.28 14.67
C ASN A 87 -48.70 -1.05 13.17
N LYS A 88 -49.53 -1.67 12.32
CA LYS A 88 -49.46 -1.68 10.84
C LYS A 88 -49.62 -0.31 10.14
N SER A 89 -50.00 0.74 10.86
CA SER A 89 -50.28 2.06 10.27
C SER A 89 -49.10 3.04 10.25
N THR A 90 -48.00 2.77 10.96
CA THR A 90 -46.97 3.78 11.31
C THR A 90 -45.53 3.45 10.87
N THR A 91 -45.28 2.27 10.31
CA THR A 91 -43.95 1.72 10.00
C THR A 91 -43.85 1.40 8.51
N THR A 92 -42.65 1.55 7.95
CA THR A 92 -42.35 1.34 6.53
C THR A 92 -42.73 -0.09 6.07
N GLN A 93 -43.36 -0.22 4.90
CA GLN A 93 -44.09 -1.40 4.36
C GLN A 93 -43.34 -2.77 4.26
N GLY A 94 -42.14 -2.93 4.82
CA GLY A 94 -41.39 -4.21 4.81
C GLY A 94 -40.92 -4.72 6.17
N ALA A 95 -41.01 -3.93 7.25
CA ALA A 95 -40.50 -4.33 8.56
C ALA A 95 -41.48 -5.19 9.37
N TYR A 96 -42.78 -5.08 9.07
CA TYR A 96 -43.86 -5.77 9.79
C TYR A 96 -43.85 -7.29 9.70
N ASP A 97 -43.41 -7.82 8.55
CA ASP A 97 -43.43 -9.25 8.31
C ASP A 97 -42.23 -9.97 8.99
N ILE A 98 -41.29 -9.20 9.55
CA ILE A 98 -40.02 -9.71 10.06
C ILE A 98 -40.05 -9.92 11.58
N ALA A 99 -40.64 -8.99 12.34
CA ALA A 99 -40.72 -9.08 13.80
C ALA A 99 -41.85 -8.22 14.38
N ASP A 100 -42.25 -8.53 15.61
CA ASP A 100 -43.17 -7.72 16.42
C ASP A 100 -42.40 -6.68 17.25
N PHE A 101 -41.22 -7.03 17.74
CA PHE A 101 -40.34 -6.15 18.50
C PHE A 101 -38.92 -6.18 17.96
N MET A 102 -38.35 -4.99 17.75
CA MET A 102 -36.97 -4.83 17.31
C MET A 102 -36.13 -4.21 18.42
N VAL A 103 -35.09 -4.90 18.85
CA VAL A 103 -34.14 -4.40 19.85
C VAL A 103 -32.82 -4.07 19.16
N ILE A 104 -32.33 -2.85 19.31
CA ILE A 104 -31.02 -2.43 18.83
C ILE A 104 -30.12 -2.10 20.01
N GLY A 105 -28.89 -2.60 19.99
CA GLY A 105 -27.89 -2.28 20.99
C GLY A 105 -26.50 -2.06 20.40
N SER A 106 -25.66 -1.33 21.15
CA SER A 106 -24.29 -1.01 20.78
C SER A 106 -23.27 -1.79 21.61
N GLY A 107 -22.46 -2.61 20.94
CA GLY A 107 -21.32 -3.30 21.56
C GLY A 107 -20.03 -2.47 21.51
N LYS A 108 -19.12 -2.78 22.43
CA LYS A 108 -17.79 -2.13 22.55
C LYS A 108 -16.87 -2.40 21.36
N SER A 109 -16.91 -3.61 20.81
CA SER A 109 -16.07 -4.03 19.69
C SER A 109 -16.71 -5.21 18.95
N ALA A 110 -16.23 -5.51 17.74
CA ALA A 110 -16.70 -6.66 16.98
C ALA A 110 -16.45 -8.00 17.71
N LYS A 111 -15.34 -8.12 18.46
CA LYS A 111 -15.06 -9.31 19.28
C LYS A 111 -16.03 -9.43 20.46
N HIS A 112 -16.39 -8.30 21.07
CA HIS A 112 -17.41 -8.25 22.12
C HIS A 112 -18.76 -8.74 21.60
N LEU A 113 -19.19 -8.28 20.42
CA LEU A 113 -20.44 -8.73 19.79
C LEU A 113 -20.47 -10.24 19.55
N GLN A 114 -19.35 -10.83 19.14
CA GLN A 114 -19.25 -12.27 18.92
C GLN A 114 -19.39 -13.08 20.24
N SER A 115 -18.75 -12.63 21.33
CA SER A 115 -18.90 -13.26 22.65
C SER A 115 -20.34 -13.11 23.16
N ALA A 116 -20.85 -11.87 23.14
CA ALA A 116 -22.18 -11.54 23.61
C ALA A 116 -23.27 -12.32 22.88
N SER A 117 -23.16 -12.47 21.56
CA SER A 117 -24.12 -13.27 20.79
C SER A 117 -24.06 -14.76 21.09
N THR A 118 -22.87 -15.30 21.36
CA THR A 118 -22.74 -16.71 21.77
C THR A 118 -23.39 -16.95 23.14
N GLU A 119 -23.21 -16.01 24.07
CA GLU A 119 -23.83 -16.03 25.39
C GLU A 119 -25.35 -15.83 25.31
N LEU A 120 -25.82 -14.92 24.47
CA LEU A 120 -27.25 -14.73 24.18
C LEU A 120 -27.89 -15.98 23.59
N ASP A 121 -27.22 -16.63 22.64
CA ASP A 121 -27.68 -17.91 22.06
C ASP A 121 -27.80 -19.00 23.13
N PHE A 122 -26.87 -19.00 24.10
CA PHE A 122 -26.90 -19.94 25.22
C PHE A 122 -28.06 -19.61 26.16
N TYR A 123 -28.25 -18.35 26.53
CA TYR A 123 -29.32 -17.88 27.39
C TYR A 123 -30.71 -18.25 26.84
N ILE A 124 -30.98 -17.96 25.56
CA ILE A 124 -32.27 -18.26 24.92
C ILE A 124 -32.55 -19.78 24.90
N LYS A 125 -31.50 -20.61 24.72
CA LYS A 125 -31.66 -22.08 24.73
C LYS A 125 -32.00 -22.62 26.11
N HIS A 126 -31.42 -22.07 27.17
CA HIS A 126 -31.54 -22.62 28.52
C HIS A 126 -32.72 -22.01 29.29
N GLU A 127 -32.93 -20.71 29.19
CA GLU A 127 -33.98 -20.00 29.94
C GLU A 127 -35.31 -19.93 29.19
N LEU A 128 -35.28 -19.70 27.87
CA LEU A 128 -36.48 -19.60 27.04
C LEU A 128 -36.84 -20.91 26.32
N HIS A 129 -35.97 -21.93 26.41
CA HIS A 129 -36.14 -23.24 25.76
C HIS A 129 -36.43 -23.16 24.26
N LYS A 130 -35.89 -22.15 23.57
CA LYS A 130 -36.00 -21.97 22.11
C LYS A 130 -34.64 -22.08 21.44
N LEU A 131 -34.65 -22.43 20.15
CA LEU A 131 -33.44 -22.39 19.32
C LEU A 131 -33.39 -21.04 18.59
N PRO A 132 -32.52 -20.10 19.01
CA PRO A 132 -32.33 -18.85 18.29
C PRO A 132 -31.61 -19.09 16.96
N THR A 133 -31.85 -18.19 16.01
CA THR A 133 -31.13 -18.12 14.74
C THR A 133 -30.28 -16.87 14.73
N THR A 134 -28.96 -17.04 14.77
CA THR A 134 -27.99 -15.94 14.79
C THR A 134 -27.27 -15.83 13.45
N GLU A 135 -27.39 -14.66 12.85
CA GLU A 135 -26.74 -14.25 11.61
C GLU A 135 -25.58 -13.29 11.89
N GLY A 136 -24.58 -13.31 11.02
CA GLY A 136 -23.38 -12.48 11.19
C GLY A 136 -22.31 -13.09 12.10
N ILE A 137 -22.38 -14.40 12.42
CA ILE A 137 -21.28 -15.13 13.06
C ILE A 137 -20.97 -16.41 12.29
N LEU A 138 -19.69 -16.64 12.02
CA LEU A 138 -19.22 -17.89 11.44
C LEU A 138 -18.84 -18.87 12.55
N LYS A 139 -19.48 -20.04 12.54
CA LYS A 139 -19.15 -21.14 13.45
C LYS A 139 -17.71 -21.60 13.23
N SER A 140 -17.03 -22.04 14.31
CA SER A 140 -15.59 -22.35 14.33
C SER A 140 -15.12 -23.28 13.21
N GLY A 141 -15.92 -24.30 12.83
CA GLY A 141 -15.58 -25.23 11.74
C GLY A 141 -15.60 -24.58 10.35
N ALA A 142 -16.57 -23.70 10.08
CA ALA A 142 -16.64 -22.93 8.84
C ALA A 142 -15.53 -21.87 8.79
N LEU A 143 -15.24 -21.22 9.92
CA LEU A 143 -14.17 -20.24 10.09
C LEU A 143 -12.80 -20.86 9.77
N ALA A 144 -12.46 -22.03 10.33
CA ALA A 144 -11.19 -22.71 10.05
C ALA A 144 -11.04 -23.08 8.55
N LYS A 145 -12.12 -23.56 7.91
CA LYS A 145 -12.14 -23.86 6.48
C LYS A 145 -11.91 -22.62 5.64
N TYR A 146 -12.49 -21.49 6.05
CA TYR A 146 -12.36 -20.22 5.38
C TYR A 146 -10.96 -19.60 5.54
N HIS A 147 -10.39 -19.63 6.76
CA HIS A 147 -8.98 -19.28 7.02
C HIS A 147 -8.02 -20.08 6.12
N ARG A 148 -8.21 -21.39 6.01
CA ARG A 148 -7.36 -22.23 5.15
C ARG A 148 -7.45 -21.82 3.68
N LYS A 149 -8.64 -21.43 3.19
CA LYS A 149 -8.81 -20.92 1.82
C LYS A 149 -8.13 -19.57 1.63
N LEU A 150 -8.27 -18.65 2.59
CA LEU A 150 -7.60 -17.35 2.54
C LEU A 150 -6.08 -17.48 2.63
N LEU A 151 -5.54 -18.35 3.49
CA LEU A 151 -4.10 -18.60 3.55
C LEU A 151 -3.56 -19.16 2.24
N LYS A 152 -4.33 -20.02 1.56
CA LYS A 152 -3.95 -20.51 0.21
C LYS A 152 -3.99 -19.39 -0.84
N LYS A 153 -4.96 -18.47 -0.77
CA LYS A 153 -5.08 -17.32 -1.70
C LYS A 153 -4.06 -16.22 -1.42
N GLY A 154 -3.81 -15.90 -0.16
CA GLY A 154 -2.92 -14.84 0.31
C GLY A 154 -1.43 -15.15 0.18
N LYS A 155 -1.04 -16.37 -0.23
CA LYS A 155 0.35 -16.66 -0.61
C LYS A 155 0.76 -15.98 -1.93
N LYS A 156 -0.19 -15.58 -2.77
CA LYS A 156 0.07 -15.06 -4.12
C LYS A 156 -0.32 -13.58 -4.30
N ALA A 157 -1.02 -12.99 -3.34
CA ALA A 157 -1.52 -11.62 -3.41
C ALA A 157 -0.69 -10.69 -2.51
N PRO A 158 -0.48 -9.43 -2.90
CA PRO A 158 0.30 -8.48 -2.12
C PRO A 158 -0.38 -8.21 -0.76
N ASN A 159 0.40 -7.89 0.27
CA ASN A 159 -0.09 -7.83 1.66
C ASN A 159 -1.27 -6.85 1.84
N TYR A 160 -1.23 -5.70 1.16
CA TYR A 160 -2.30 -4.70 1.21
C TYR A 160 -3.63 -5.17 0.61
N SER A 161 -3.60 -6.23 -0.21
CA SER A 161 -4.76 -6.74 -0.95
C SER A 161 -5.44 -7.95 -0.31
N LYS A 162 -4.93 -8.40 0.85
CA LYS A 162 -5.44 -9.59 1.54
C LYS A 162 -6.76 -9.27 2.23
N ASN A 163 -7.87 -9.72 1.65
CA ASN A 163 -9.18 -9.62 2.28
C ASN A 163 -9.27 -10.50 3.54
N THR A 164 -9.56 -9.88 4.70
CA THR A 164 -9.85 -10.54 5.98
C THR A 164 -11.35 -10.76 6.23
N TYR A 165 -12.18 -10.42 5.23
CA TYR A 165 -13.65 -10.55 5.28
C TYR A 165 -14.08 -11.94 5.74
N GLY A 166 -14.93 -12.05 6.78
CA GLY A 166 -15.41 -13.33 7.32
C GLY A 166 -14.40 -14.13 8.16
N VAL A 167 -13.17 -13.64 8.32
CA VAL A 167 -12.21 -14.17 9.31
C VAL A 167 -12.27 -13.37 10.60
N THR A 168 -12.37 -12.05 10.47
CA THR A 168 -12.43 -11.16 11.62
C THR A 168 -13.84 -11.11 12.22
N PRO A 169 -13.96 -10.82 13.53
CA PRO A 169 -15.26 -10.61 14.15
C PRO A 169 -16.07 -9.55 13.40
N ASN A 170 -17.36 -9.79 13.22
CA ASN A 170 -18.24 -8.90 12.45
C ASN A 170 -18.73 -7.72 13.29
N THR A 171 -18.98 -6.59 12.62
CA THR A 171 -19.42 -5.32 13.26
C THR A 171 -20.93 -5.24 13.48
N TRP A 172 -21.67 -6.23 12.98
CA TRP A 172 -23.12 -6.37 13.15
C TRP A 172 -23.47 -7.85 13.27
N VAL A 173 -24.22 -8.17 14.31
CA VAL A 173 -24.80 -9.49 14.56
C VAL A 173 -26.31 -9.32 14.76
N MET A 174 -27.10 -10.21 14.17
CA MET A 174 -28.55 -10.24 14.32
C MET A 174 -28.95 -11.60 14.88
N THR A 175 -29.77 -11.60 15.92
CA THR A 175 -30.28 -12.81 16.56
C THR A 175 -31.80 -12.77 16.56
N ASP A 176 -32.41 -13.69 15.84
CA ASP A 176 -33.83 -13.98 15.94
C ASP A 176 -34.04 -14.96 17.11
N THR A 177 -34.77 -14.50 18.13
CA THR A 177 -35.01 -15.25 19.35
C THR A 177 -36.04 -16.36 19.19
N LYS A 178 -36.82 -16.36 18.09
CA LYS A 178 -37.96 -17.27 17.85
C LYS A 178 -39.01 -17.28 18.97
N THR A 179 -39.02 -16.24 19.81
CA THR A 179 -39.92 -16.06 20.95
C THR A 179 -40.62 -14.71 20.81
N ASP A 180 -41.95 -14.69 20.90
CA ASP A 180 -42.79 -13.48 20.89
C ASP A 180 -42.47 -12.45 19.79
N GLY A 181 -41.96 -12.92 18.64
CA GLY A 181 -41.59 -12.07 17.50
C GLY A 181 -40.45 -11.09 17.79
N ILE A 182 -39.55 -11.39 18.74
CA ILE A 182 -38.46 -10.49 19.15
C ILE A 182 -37.20 -10.76 18.33
N VAL A 183 -36.67 -9.72 17.69
CA VAL A 183 -35.39 -9.75 16.97
C VAL A 183 -34.42 -8.73 17.59
N ILE A 184 -33.18 -9.18 17.79
CA ILE A 184 -32.13 -8.40 18.45
C ILE A 184 -31.01 -8.10 17.45
N HIS A 185 -30.69 -6.82 17.26
CA HIS A 185 -29.57 -6.33 16.48
C HIS A 185 -28.51 -5.76 17.41
N MET A 186 -27.31 -6.33 17.37
CA MET A 186 -26.16 -5.80 18.09
C MET A 186 -25.12 -5.29 17.10
N LEU A 187 -24.79 -4.01 17.18
CA LEU A 187 -23.86 -3.34 16.25
C LEU A 187 -22.73 -2.65 17.01
N THR A 188 -21.61 -2.38 16.35
CA THR A 188 -20.65 -1.41 16.87
C THR A 188 -21.23 0.00 16.72
N LYS A 189 -20.81 0.94 17.60
CA LYS A 189 -21.30 2.32 17.57
C LYS A 189 -21.14 2.97 16.19
N GLU A 190 -20.00 2.77 15.55
CA GLU A 190 -19.71 3.24 14.19
C GLU A 190 -20.71 2.67 13.18
N ARG A 191 -20.88 1.34 13.18
CA ARG A 191 -21.74 0.65 12.22
C ARG A 191 -23.21 1.00 12.38
N ARG A 192 -23.63 1.29 13.61
CA ARG A 192 -24.98 1.74 13.95
C ARG A 192 -25.29 3.11 13.36
N VAL A 193 -24.34 4.05 13.44
CA VAL A 193 -24.46 5.37 12.81
C VAL A 193 -24.51 5.24 11.29
N ASP A 194 -23.68 4.38 10.69
CA ASP A 194 -23.63 4.18 9.24
C ASP A 194 -24.93 3.61 8.66
N LEU A 195 -25.52 2.62 9.34
CA LEU A 195 -26.73 1.94 8.87
C LEU A 195 -28.01 2.67 9.26
N ASN A 196 -28.01 3.30 10.44
CA ASN A 196 -29.12 4.08 11.00
C ASN A 196 -30.46 3.36 10.88
N PHE A 197 -30.53 2.12 11.38
CA PHE A 197 -31.76 1.32 11.35
C PHE A 197 -32.87 1.93 12.21
N GLU A 198 -32.51 2.76 13.20
CA GLU A 198 -33.46 3.51 14.00
C GLU A 198 -34.35 4.40 13.12
N CYS A 199 -33.78 5.07 12.12
CA CYS A 199 -34.55 5.89 11.18
C CYS A 199 -35.53 5.05 10.35
N LEU A 200 -35.15 3.82 10.00
CA LEU A 200 -35.99 2.91 9.21
C LEU A 200 -37.19 2.38 10.01
N TRP A 201 -37.00 2.07 11.29
CA TRP A 201 -37.99 1.40 12.15
C TRP A 201 -38.72 2.35 13.12
N ALA A 202 -38.25 3.59 13.28
CA ALA A 202 -38.96 4.60 14.02
C ALA A 202 -40.31 4.94 13.37
N LYS A 203 -41.27 5.29 14.22
CA LYS A 203 -42.57 5.86 13.82
C LYS A 203 -42.32 7.18 13.08
N ASP A 204 -43.20 7.55 12.15
CA ASP A 204 -43.05 8.80 11.37
C ASP A 204 -42.85 10.04 12.24
N SER A 205 -43.51 10.13 13.40
CA SER A 205 -43.35 11.22 14.37
C SER A 205 -41.97 11.28 15.05
N GLU A 206 -41.23 10.17 15.05
CA GLU A 206 -39.93 10.03 15.73
C GLU A 206 -38.76 9.95 14.75
N LYS A 207 -39.03 9.81 13.45
CA LYS A 207 -37.99 9.75 12.41
C LYS A 207 -37.08 10.98 12.42
N GLU A 208 -37.60 12.15 12.77
CA GLU A 208 -36.80 13.37 12.90
C GLU A 208 -35.69 13.23 13.96
N LYS A 209 -35.92 12.48 15.05
CA LYS A 209 -34.92 12.22 16.11
C LYS A 209 -33.72 11.41 15.59
N TYR A 210 -33.96 10.57 14.59
CA TYR A 210 -32.97 9.67 14.00
C TYR A 210 -32.55 10.11 12.59
N SER A 211 -32.97 11.31 12.16
CA SER A 211 -32.56 11.88 10.89
C SER A 211 -31.05 12.20 10.96
N SER A 212 -30.29 11.69 9.99
CA SER A 212 -28.84 11.86 10.02
C SER A 212 -28.45 13.31 9.72
N THR A 213 -27.78 13.97 10.67
CA THR A 213 -27.26 15.35 10.49
C THR A 213 -25.94 15.38 9.70
N SER A 214 -25.29 14.23 9.45
CA SER A 214 -23.96 14.18 8.85
C SER A 214 -23.98 13.65 7.42
N LYS A 215 -23.54 14.52 6.50
CA LYS A 215 -22.97 14.17 5.20
C LYS A 215 -22.06 12.96 5.34
N ASN A 216 -22.09 12.05 4.37
CA ASN A 216 -21.09 11.00 4.18
C ASN A 216 -19.70 11.60 4.45
N HIS A 217 -19.10 11.31 5.60
CA HIS A 217 -17.70 11.62 5.78
C HIS A 217 -16.99 10.72 4.77
N ASP A 218 -16.24 11.30 3.84
CA ASP A 218 -15.22 10.55 3.13
C ASP A 218 -14.17 10.16 4.16
N SER A 219 -14.43 9.06 4.86
CA SER A 219 -13.40 8.35 5.60
C SER A 219 -12.47 7.72 4.57
N ASP A 220 -11.18 8.10 4.64
CA ASP A 220 -10.05 7.52 3.92
C ASP A 220 -9.70 6.10 4.44
N ASP A 221 -10.71 5.36 4.91
CA ASP A 221 -10.51 3.98 5.31
C ASP A 221 -10.35 3.12 4.07
N ILE A 222 -9.15 2.55 3.93
CA ILE A 222 -8.68 1.60 2.90
C ILE A 222 -9.65 0.39 2.72
N PHE A 223 -10.64 0.24 3.60
CA PHE A 223 -11.60 -0.85 3.65
C PHE A 223 -13.04 -0.50 3.26
N LYS A 224 -13.34 0.74 2.83
CA LYS A 224 -14.69 1.15 2.41
C LYS A 224 -15.29 0.24 1.31
N GLY A 225 -14.44 -0.27 0.41
CA GLY A 225 -14.87 -1.18 -0.67
C GLY A 225 -15.10 -2.64 -0.26
N ILE A 226 -14.56 -3.09 0.88
CA ILE A 226 -14.58 -4.52 1.27
C ILE A 226 -15.53 -4.79 2.44
N ARG A 227 -15.78 -3.80 3.31
CA ARG A 227 -16.63 -3.98 4.51
C ARG A 227 -18.09 -3.61 4.33
N TYR A 228 -18.47 -2.87 3.28
CA TYR A 228 -19.74 -2.12 3.31
C TYR A 228 -20.78 -2.43 2.24
N PHE A 229 -20.63 -3.41 1.33
CA PHE A 229 -21.70 -3.68 0.36
C PHE A 229 -21.81 -5.15 -0.09
N HIS A 230 -22.73 -5.91 0.51
CA HIS A 230 -23.34 -7.09 -0.14
C HIS A 230 -24.73 -6.79 -0.73
N SER A 231 -25.12 -5.52 -0.84
CA SER A 231 -26.34 -5.13 -1.55
C SER A 231 -26.16 -4.05 -2.64
N THR A 232 -25.02 -3.35 -2.74
CA THR A 232 -24.81 -2.37 -3.83
C THR A 232 -23.35 -2.26 -4.27
N SER A 233 -22.76 -3.32 -4.85
CA SER A 233 -21.52 -3.18 -5.62
C SER A 233 -21.78 -3.35 -7.11
N GLN A 234 -22.13 -2.24 -7.77
CA GLN A 234 -21.61 -2.06 -9.12
C GLN A 234 -20.10 -1.90 -8.97
N LEU A 235 -19.36 -2.99 -9.19
CA LEU A 235 -17.91 -2.94 -9.33
C LEU A 235 -17.61 -1.89 -10.40
N LYS A 236 -17.01 -0.76 -10.01
CA LYS A 236 -16.42 0.16 -10.98
C LYS A 236 -15.41 -0.68 -11.77
N SER A 237 -15.56 -0.73 -13.08
CA SER A 237 -14.81 -1.60 -14.00
C SER A 237 -13.28 -1.48 -13.94
N ASN A 238 -12.75 -0.50 -13.19
CA ASN A 238 -11.33 -0.16 -13.13
C ASN A 238 -10.69 -0.34 -11.73
N SER A 239 -11.35 -1.01 -10.78
CA SER A 239 -10.71 -1.33 -9.50
C SER A 239 -9.76 -2.52 -9.65
N PHE A 240 -8.53 -2.40 -9.13
CA PHE A 240 -7.56 -3.49 -9.10
C PHE A 240 -8.16 -4.73 -8.44
N ASP A 241 -8.16 -5.85 -9.16
CA ASP A 241 -8.58 -7.15 -8.64
C ASP A 241 -7.34 -8.03 -8.38
N PRO A 242 -6.96 -8.28 -7.11
CA PRO A 242 -5.81 -9.10 -6.78
C PRO A 242 -5.92 -10.57 -7.21
N TYR A 243 -7.13 -11.02 -7.59
CA TYR A 243 -7.36 -12.39 -8.05
C TYR A 243 -7.30 -12.51 -9.57
N ASN A 244 -7.37 -11.38 -10.29
CA ASN A 244 -7.18 -11.34 -11.73
C ASN A 244 -5.68 -11.22 -12.04
N VAL A 245 -5.02 -12.36 -12.21
CA VAL A 245 -3.58 -12.46 -12.53
C VAL A 245 -3.35 -12.22 -14.02
N THR A 246 -3.72 -11.03 -14.50
CA THR A 246 -3.41 -10.53 -15.83
C THR A 246 -2.35 -9.44 -15.73
N PHE A 247 -1.49 -9.35 -16.75
CA PHE A 247 -0.46 -8.32 -16.81
C PHE A 247 -1.07 -6.91 -16.70
N ASP A 248 -2.12 -6.64 -17.49
CA ASP A 248 -2.73 -5.31 -17.56
C ASP A 248 -3.29 -4.84 -16.21
N ASN A 249 -4.04 -5.70 -15.51
CA ASN A 249 -4.59 -5.37 -14.19
C ASN A 249 -3.50 -5.01 -13.17
N TYR A 250 -2.42 -5.78 -13.12
CA TYR A 250 -1.31 -5.51 -12.21
C TYR A 250 -0.43 -4.34 -12.65
N ALA A 251 -0.22 -4.16 -13.95
CA ALA A 251 0.57 -3.06 -14.51
C ALA A 251 -0.14 -1.72 -14.33
N ASP A 252 -1.46 -1.66 -14.55
CA ASP A 252 -2.24 -0.45 -14.36
C ASP A 252 -2.32 -0.04 -12.89
N GLN A 253 -2.46 -1.03 -11.99
CA GLN A 253 -2.34 -0.78 -10.56
C GLN A 253 -0.95 -0.27 -10.18
N PHE A 254 0.11 -0.86 -10.74
CA PHE A 254 1.47 -0.40 -10.49
C PHE A 254 1.66 1.06 -10.94
N ARG A 255 1.23 1.40 -12.16
CA ARG A 255 1.25 2.78 -12.67
C ARG A 255 0.45 3.74 -11.80
N SER A 256 -0.67 3.30 -11.25
CA SER A 256 -1.46 4.07 -10.29
C SER A 256 -0.67 4.35 -9.01
N LEU A 257 0.02 3.34 -8.47
CA LEU A 257 0.89 3.51 -7.30
C LEU A 257 2.08 4.42 -7.60
N LEU A 258 2.72 4.29 -8.78
CA LEU A 258 3.79 5.18 -9.22
C LEU A 258 3.34 6.65 -9.22
N ARG A 259 2.15 6.93 -9.74
CA ARG A 259 1.58 8.28 -9.74
C ARG A 259 1.29 8.78 -8.33
N LYS A 260 0.74 7.92 -7.47
CA LYS A 260 0.44 8.27 -6.07
C LYS A 260 1.71 8.58 -5.27
N HIS A 261 2.77 7.80 -5.46
CA HIS A 261 4.07 8.03 -4.83
C HIS A 261 4.66 9.40 -5.21
N LEU A 262 4.53 9.81 -6.48
CA LEU A 262 4.97 11.15 -6.92
C LEU A 262 4.15 12.29 -6.31
N VAL A 263 2.90 12.05 -5.91
CA VAL A 263 2.04 13.05 -5.24
C VAL A 263 2.35 13.10 -3.75
N ASP A 264 2.37 11.94 -3.09
CA ASP A 264 2.69 11.81 -1.67
C ASP A 264 3.42 10.49 -1.39
N TYR A 265 4.73 10.59 -1.15
CA TYR A 265 5.58 9.45 -0.84
C TYR A 265 5.34 8.89 0.57
N LYS A 266 4.73 9.65 1.49
CA LYS A 266 4.43 9.16 2.85
C LYS A 266 3.27 8.18 2.85
N VAL A 267 2.31 8.38 1.95
CA VAL A 267 1.13 7.51 1.79
C VAL A 267 1.48 6.26 1.00
N THR A 268 2.28 6.38 -0.06
CA THR A 268 2.76 5.25 -0.86
C THR A 268 4.28 5.25 -0.86
N SER A 269 4.89 4.38 -0.07
CA SER A 269 6.35 4.32 0.08
C SER A 269 7.01 3.53 -1.06
N LEU A 270 8.32 3.71 -1.23
CA LEU A 270 9.11 2.89 -2.17
C LEU A 270 9.04 1.38 -1.85
N LYS A 271 8.84 1.04 -0.58
CA LYS A 271 8.64 -0.35 -0.16
C LYS A 271 7.36 -0.94 -0.74
N ASP A 272 6.28 -0.17 -0.79
CA ASP A 272 5.00 -0.63 -1.33
C ASP A 272 5.08 -0.88 -2.83
N LEU A 273 5.84 -0.04 -3.55
CA LEU A 273 6.13 -0.23 -4.98
C LEU A 273 6.91 -1.53 -5.22
N LYS A 274 7.96 -1.78 -4.42
CA LYS A 274 8.73 -3.02 -4.48
C LYS A 274 7.88 -4.24 -4.16
N ASP A 275 7.08 -4.18 -3.09
CA ASP A 275 6.21 -5.28 -2.67
C ASP A 275 5.18 -5.63 -3.77
N HIS A 276 4.68 -4.64 -4.51
CA HIS A 276 3.81 -4.87 -5.65
C HIS A 276 4.52 -5.57 -6.81
N LEU A 277 5.72 -5.13 -7.19
CA LEU A 277 6.53 -5.78 -8.21
C LEU A 277 6.91 -7.22 -7.82
N ASP A 278 7.29 -7.45 -6.57
CA ASP A 278 7.57 -8.79 -6.05
C ASP A 278 6.32 -9.68 -6.10
N SER A 279 5.14 -9.10 -5.85
CA SER A 279 3.88 -9.82 -6.01
C SER A 279 3.57 -10.16 -7.47
N MET A 280 3.82 -9.25 -8.41
CA MET A 280 3.67 -9.52 -9.84
C MET A 280 4.59 -10.64 -10.29
N TYR A 281 5.86 -10.59 -9.87
CA TYR A 281 6.85 -11.60 -10.22
C TYR A 281 6.51 -12.98 -9.62
N SER A 282 6.13 -13.02 -8.34
CA SER A 282 5.72 -14.28 -7.67
C SER A 282 4.40 -14.85 -8.21
N ALA A 283 3.56 -14.01 -8.82
CA ALA A 283 2.38 -14.46 -9.56
C ALA A 283 2.73 -15.11 -10.92
N GLY A 284 3.99 -15.01 -11.37
CA GLY A 284 4.48 -15.57 -12.63
C GLY A 284 4.29 -14.65 -13.83
N ILE A 285 4.02 -13.35 -13.60
CA ILE A 285 3.89 -12.36 -14.66
C ILE A 285 5.30 -11.94 -15.12
N THR A 286 5.57 -12.04 -16.42
CA THR A 286 6.85 -11.59 -17.00
C THR A 286 6.93 -10.07 -16.95
N MET A 287 8.07 -9.56 -16.49
CA MET A 287 8.30 -8.12 -16.42
C MET A 287 8.65 -7.56 -17.79
N ASN A 288 7.93 -6.51 -18.17
CA ASN A 288 8.22 -5.77 -19.40
C ASN A 288 9.29 -4.71 -19.11
N TYR A 289 10.25 -4.56 -20.03
CA TYR A 289 11.24 -3.50 -20.03
C TYR A 289 10.60 -2.12 -19.80
N SER A 290 9.49 -1.81 -20.50
CA SER A 290 8.83 -0.51 -20.39
C SER A 290 8.40 -0.19 -18.95
N LEU A 291 7.91 -1.18 -18.22
CA LEU A 291 7.43 -1.00 -16.84
C LEU A 291 8.61 -0.70 -15.89
N ILE A 292 9.75 -1.32 -16.15
CA ILE A 292 10.99 -1.10 -15.40
C ILE A 292 11.55 0.29 -15.67
N VAL A 293 11.53 0.74 -16.92
CA VAL A 293 11.93 2.09 -17.27
C VAL A 293 11.01 3.12 -16.62
N GLU A 294 9.69 2.90 -16.63
CA GLU A 294 8.73 3.74 -15.90
C GLU A 294 9.06 3.80 -14.40
N TYR A 295 9.30 2.65 -13.77
CA TYR A 295 9.66 2.59 -12.35
C TYR A 295 10.97 3.33 -12.06
N PHE A 296 11.99 3.09 -12.86
CA PHE A 296 13.28 3.74 -12.68
C PHE A 296 13.18 5.27 -12.83
N ASN A 297 12.43 5.74 -13.82
CA ASN A 297 12.18 7.16 -14.00
C ASN A 297 11.43 7.80 -12.82
N THR A 298 10.50 7.07 -12.19
CA THR A 298 9.87 7.54 -10.95
C THR A 298 10.84 7.59 -9.78
N ILE A 299 11.75 6.62 -9.64
CA ILE A 299 12.81 6.64 -8.62
C ILE A 299 13.71 7.86 -8.79
N LEU A 300 14.10 8.19 -10.02
CA LEU A 300 14.92 9.36 -10.30
C LEU A 300 14.24 10.66 -9.84
N LYS A 301 12.91 10.75 -9.95
CA LYS A 301 12.10 11.91 -9.53
C LYS A 301 11.72 11.90 -8.04
N SER A 302 11.72 10.73 -7.40
CA SER A 302 11.27 10.58 -6.02
C SER A 302 12.19 11.28 -5.04
N GLU A 303 11.62 12.07 -4.12
CA GLU A 303 12.39 12.69 -3.05
C GLU A 303 12.86 11.65 -2.02
N GLU A 304 12.00 10.67 -1.69
CA GLU A 304 12.29 9.60 -0.72
C GLU A 304 13.63 8.90 -1.00
N PHE A 305 13.94 8.67 -2.27
CA PHE A 305 15.18 8.00 -2.67
C PHE A 305 16.42 8.86 -2.44
N HIS A 306 16.36 10.19 -2.59
CA HIS A 306 17.54 11.06 -2.49
C HIS A 306 17.80 11.60 -1.07
N GLN A 307 16.80 11.60 -0.18
CA GLN A 307 16.93 12.01 1.23
C GLN A 307 18.14 11.42 1.99
N PRO A 308 18.48 10.12 1.88
CA PRO A 308 19.54 9.53 2.72
C PRO A 308 20.97 9.91 2.31
N PHE A 309 21.19 10.60 1.18
CA PHE A 309 22.53 10.82 0.63
C PHE A 309 23.05 12.23 0.87
N ASN A 310 24.08 12.35 1.71
CA ASN A 310 24.76 13.63 1.97
C ASN A 310 25.63 14.14 0.79
N THR A 311 25.86 13.30 -0.23
CA THR A 311 26.73 13.63 -1.36
C THR A 311 26.12 13.11 -2.66
N ASN A 312 26.09 13.95 -3.68
CA ASN A 312 25.57 13.62 -5.02
C ASN A 312 26.21 12.35 -5.60
N MET A 313 27.51 12.16 -5.41
CA MET A 313 28.22 10.95 -5.87
C MET A 313 27.70 9.65 -5.26
N LYS A 314 27.35 9.65 -3.97
CA LYS A 314 26.76 8.47 -3.33
C LYS A 314 25.38 8.18 -3.90
N ALA A 315 24.58 9.23 -4.13
CA ALA A 315 23.27 9.08 -4.77
C ALA A 315 23.39 8.45 -6.16
N TYR A 316 24.35 8.88 -6.99
CA TYR A 316 24.56 8.33 -8.33
C TYR A 316 24.94 6.84 -8.31
N ILE A 317 25.89 6.45 -7.45
CA ILE A 317 26.29 5.04 -7.29
C ILE A 317 25.09 4.19 -6.85
N HIS A 318 24.27 4.70 -5.92
CA HIS A 318 23.08 3.99 -5.47
C HIS A 318 22.01 3.86 -6.55
N ARG A 319 21.82 4.85 -7.43
CA ARG A 319 20.92 4.75 -8.59
C ARG A 319 21.37 3.65 -9.55
N GLU A 320 22.67 3.61 -9.85
CA GLU A 320 23.26 2.59 -10.71
C GLU A 320 23.07 1.18 -10.11
N LEU A 321 23.45 1.00 -8.84
CA LEU A 321 23.27 -0.28 -8.14
C LEU A 321 21.80 -0.69 -8.08
N PHE A 322 20.89 0.26 -7.86
CA PHE A 322 19.46 -0.01 -7.87
C PHE A 322 19.00 -0.54 -9.24
N LEU A 323 19.42 0.09 -10.34
CA LEU A 323 19.08 -0.37 -11.70
C LEU A 323 19.60 -1.79 -11.97
N PHE A 324 20.84 -2.09 -11.61
CA PHE A 324 21.40 -3.44 -11.77
C PHE A 324 20.65 -4.47 -10.91
N ASN A 325 20.43 -4.17 -9.63
CA ASN A 325 19.66 -5.03 -8.74
C ASN A 325 18.24 -5.28 -9.27
N LEU A 326 17.61 -4.28 -9.88
CA LEU A 326 16.27 -4.40 -10.45
C LEU A 326 16.26 -5.38 -11.62
N LEU A 327 17.25 -5.31 -12.51
CA LEU A 327 17.36 -6.22 -13.65
C LEU A 327 17.68 -7.66 -13.19
N ASP A 328 18.57 -7.81 -12.22
CA ASP A 328 18.96 -9.11 -11.66
C ASP A 328 17.79 -9.79 -10.93
N SER A 329 17.00 -9.01 -10.19
CA SER A 329 15.88 -9.53 -9.38
C SER A 329 14.74 -10.09 -10.23
N TYR A 330 14.46 -9.45 -11.37
CA TYR A 330 13.28 -9.75 -12.18
C TYR A 330 13.57 -10.51 -13.48
N SER A 331 14.83 -10.86 -13.75
CA SER A 331 15.25 -11.71 -14.89
C SER A 331 14.64 -11.28 -16.24
N VAL A 332 14.77 -9.99 -16.55
CA VAL A 332 14.10 -9.35 -17.68
C VAL A 332 14.75 -9.79 -18.98
N LEU A 333 13.94 -10.28 -19.93
CA LEU A 333 14.42 -10.59 -21.27
C LEU A 333 14.60 -9.29 -22.05
N LEU A 334 15.86 -8.96 -22.35
CA LEU A 334 16.23 -7.75 -23.08
C LEU A 334 16.59 -8.10 -24.53
N THR A 335 16.04 -7.33 -25.46
CA THR A 335 16.47 -7.32 -26.87
C THR A 335 17.71 -6.43 -27.05
N ASN A 336 18.44 -6.61 -28.15
CA ASN A 336 19.64 -5.80 -28.45
C ASN A 336 19.34 -4.28 -28.45
N GLU A 337 18.17 -3.88 -28.97
CA GLU A 337 17.75 -2.47 -28.98
C GLU A 337 17.46 -1.95 -27.57
N GLN A 338 16.81 -2.76 -26.73
CA GLN A 338 16.55 -2.42 -25.32
C GLN A 338 17.84 -2.34 -24.49
N ILE A 339 18.86 -3.12 -24.83
CA ILE A 339 20.18 -3.01 -24.20
C ILE A 339 20.79 -1.64 -24.49
N LEU A 340 20.69 -1.14 -25.73
CA LEU A 340 21.18 0.20 -26.08
C LEU A 340 20.38 1.30 -25.36
N ASP A 341 19.06 1.19 -25.29
CA ASP A 341 18.23 2.15 -24.54
C ASP A 341 18.55 2.09 -23.02
N LEU A 342 18.88 0.92 -22.49
CA LEU A 342 19.36 0.75 -21.11
C LEU A 342 20.70 1.46 -20.87
N LEU A 343 21.62 1.49 -21.84
CA LEU A 343 22.86 2.27 -21.70
C LEU A 343 22.56 3.77 -21.53
N SER A 344 21.54 4.29 -22.23
CA SER A 344 21.11 5.67 -22.06
C SER A 344 20.61 5.94 -20.63
N LEU A 345 19.88 4.99 -20.04
CA LEU A 345 19.41 5.07 -18.66
C LEU A 345 20.56 4.98 -17.64
N ILE A 346 21.54 4.11 -17.89
CA ILE A 346 22.74 4.01 -17.04
C ILE A 346 23.48 5.35 -17.02
N ILE A 347 23.64 6.01 -18.17
CA ILE A 347 24.29 7.32 -18.24
C ILE A 347 23.53 8.34 -17.39
N VAL A 348 22.21 8.44 -17.55
CA VAL A 348 21.37 9.36 -16.78
C VAL A 348 21.43 9.04 -15.27
N SER A 349 21.49 7.76 -14.90
CA SER A 349 21.58 7.34 -13.50
C SER A 349 22.89 7.75 -12.82
N GLY A 350 24.00 7.65 -13.56
CA GLY A 350 25.36 7.93 -13.10
C GLY A 350 25.76 9.40 -13.22
N SER A 351 24.83 10.30 -13.51
CA SER A 351 25.12 11.72 -13.77
C SER A 351 24.11 12.66 -13.10
N GLY A 352 24.45 13.95 -13.11
CA GLY A 352 23.72 15.00 -12.41
C GLY A 352 22.51 15.58 -13.13
N PHE A 353 21.90 14.90 -14.12
CA PHE A 353 20.79 15.47 -14.93
C PHE A 353 19.57 15.93 -14.11
N ASN A 354 19.42 15.47 -12.87
CA ASN A 354 18.32 15.88 -12.00
C ASN A 354 18.56 17.25 -11.35
N ASN A 355 19.80 17.73 -11.33
CA ASN A 355 20.14 19.01 -10.73
C ASN A 355 19.82 20.15 -11.70
N GLU A 356 19.22 21.23 -11.20
CA GLU A 356 18.90 22.41 -12.02
C GLU A 356 20.15 23.10 -12.58
N SER A 357 21.27 23.03 -11.86
CA SER A 357 22.58 23.54 -12.31
C SER A 357 23.16 22.78 -13.50
N PHE A 358 22.69 21.56 -13.77
CA PHE A 358 23.25 20.71 -14.82
C PHE A 358 22.85 21.23 -16.21
N LEU A 359 23.85 21.52 -17.04
CA LEU A 359 23.63 22.13 -18.34
C LEU A 359 23.27 21.05 -19.36
N THR A 360 22.02 21.07 -19.82
CA THR A 360 21.56 20.24 -20.93
C THR A 360 21.68 21.01 -22.25
N LEU A 361 21.84 20.31 -23.37
CA LEU A 361 21.81 20.92 -24.70
C LEU A 361 20.58 21.81 -24.91
N LYS A 362 19.42 21.33 -24.46
CA LYS A 362 18.15 22.06 -24.55
C LYS A 362 18.15 23.33 -23.70
N SER A 363 18.74 23.30 -22.50
CA SER A 363 18.81 24.48 -21.64
C SER A 363 19.77 25.53 -22.18
N ILE A 364 20.91 25.13 -22.75
CA ILE A 364 21.90 26.05 -23.34
C ILE A 364 21.31 26.78 -24.56
N ILE A 365 20.68 26.04 -25.48
CA ILE A 365 20.09 26.64 -26.69
C ILE A 365 18.99 27.63 -26.33
N LYS A 366 18.21 27.35 -25.27
CA LYS A 366 17.12 28.23 -24.82
C LYS A 366 17.62 29.45 -24.03
N THR A 367 18.58 29.24 -23.14
CA THR A 367 19.07 30.24 -22.20
C THR A 367 20.52 30.55 -22.52
N PHE A 368 20.72 31.48 -23.44
CA PHE A 368 21.99 31.79 -24.08
C PHE A 368 23.11 32.24 -23.11
N ASN A 369 22.77 32.86 -21.98
CA ASN A 369 23.74 33.53 -21.10
C ASN A 369 24.07 32.75 -19.82
N ILE A 370 24.24 31.43 -19.94
CA ILE A 370 24.61 30.59 -18.79
C ILE A 370 26.12 30.39 -18.80
N GLN A 371 26.80 30.82 -17.73
CA GLN A 371 28.14 30.35 -17.41
C GLN A 371 28.02 29.14 -16.47
N GLN A 372 28.86 28.12 -16.69
CA GLN A 372 28.90 26.98 -15.78
C GLN A 372 29.47 27.44 -14.42
N LYS A 373 28.64 27.39 -13.37
CA LYS A 373 29.02 27.82 -12.02
C LYS A 373 29.57 26.69 -11.15
N GLU A 374 29.17 25.45 -11.42
CA GLU A 374 29.48 24.29 -10.58
C GLU A 374 30.01 23.13 -11.44
N LEU A 375 31.04 22.46 -10.92
CA LEU A 375 31.55 21.23 -11.50
C LEU A 375 30.71 20.04 -11.01
N HIS A 376 30.22 19.21 -11.92
CA HIS A 376 29.44 18.04 -11.56
C HIS A 376 30.26 16.77 -11.67
N ASP A 377 30.25 15.96 -10.61
CA ASP A 377 30.80 14.62 -10.68
C ASP A 377 29.90 13.68 -11.50
N HIS A 378 30.52 12.63 -12.04
CA HIS A 378 29.83 11.52 -12.69
C HIS A 378 30.47 10.19 -12.29
N SER A 379 29.71 9.11 -12.47
CA SER A 379 30.16 7.76 -12.16
C SER A 379 31.35 7.31 -13.02
N LYS A 380 32.23 6.50 -12.42
CA LYS A 380 33.37 5.86 -13.10
C LYS A 380 32.92 4.86 -14.18
N ILE A 381 31.65 4.46 -14.19
CA ILE A 381 31.09 3.50 -15.15
C ILE A 381 30.94 4.11 -16.55
N LEU A 382 30.83 5.43 -16.70
CA LEU A 382 30.60 6.08 -18.00
C LEU A 382 31.64 5.69 -19.06
N GLY A 383 32.93 5.60 -18.71
CA GLY A 383 33.97 5.18 -19.65
C GLY A 383 33.81 3.73 -20.14
N LYS A 384 33.29 2.84 -19.28
CA LYS A 384 32.96 1.46 -19.66
C LYS A 384 31.72 1.42 -20.54
N VAL A 385 30.71 2.25 -20.25
CA VAL A 385 29.51 2.39 -21.07
C VAL A 385 29.85 2.90 -22.47
N GLN A 386 30.76 3.87 -22.57
CA GLN A 386 31.29 4.33 -23.85
C GLN A 386 31.89 3.15 -24.63
N LEU A 387 32.82 2.41 -24.05
CA LEU A 387 33.46 1.26 -24.71
C LEU A 387 32.45 0.18 -25.11
N LEU A 388 31.46 -0.09 -24.26
CA LEU A 388 30.42 -1.07 -24.55
C LEU A 388 29.53 -0.61 -25.71
N SER A 389 29.14 0.67 -25.73
CA SER A 389 28.34 1.24 -26.81
C SER A 389 29.06 1.20 -28.16
N GLU A 390 30.39 1.35 -28.18
CA GLU A 390 31.21 1.20 -29.39
C GLU A 390 31.21 -0.24 -29.92
N LYS A 391 31.17 -1.24 -29.03
CA LYS A 391 31.17 -2.66 -29.41
C LYS A 391 29.80 -3.21 -29.81
N LEU A 392 28.72 -2.67 -29.24
CA LEU A 392 27.36 -3.15 -29.48
C LEU A 392 26.70 -2.53 -30.71
N THR A 393 27.25 -1.44 -31.24
CA THR A 393 26.60 -0.68 -32.31
C THR A 393 27.12 -1.08 -33.67
N ASP A 394 26.22 -1.57 -34.51
CA ASP A 394 26.51 -1.84 -35.92
C ASP A 394 26.33 -0.56 -36.74
N ASN A 395 27.38 -0.11 -37.41
CA ASN A 395 27.34 1.12 -38.21
C ASN A 395 26.38 1.04 -39.41
N TYR A 396 26.02 -0.16 -39.86
CA TYR A 396 25.13 -0.38 -41.00
C TYR A 396 23.64 -0.30 -40.65
N ASN A 397 23.28 -0.57 -39.39
CA ASN A 397 21.89 -0.52 -38.97
C ASN A 397 21.49 0.92 -38.60
N SER A 398 20.45 1.44 -39.27
CA SER A 398 19.94 2.79 -39.01
C SER A 398 19.43 2.97 -37.58
N THR A 399 18.77 1.97 -37.00
CA THR A 399 18.23 2.05 -35.63
C THR A 399 19.37 2.11 -34.61
N HIS A 400 20.38 1.27 -34.78
CA HIS A 400 21.58 1.29 -33.94
C HIS A 400 22.33 2.63 -34.05
N ARG A 401 22.40 3.22 -35.24
CA ARG A 401 23.02 4.54 -35.45
C ARG A 401 22.27 5.66 -34.73
N GLU A 402 20.94 5.66 -34.76
CA GLU A 402 20.13 6.64 -34.03
C GLU A 402 20.28 6.50 -32.51
N LEU A 403 20.19 5.27 -31.99
CA LEU A 403 20.40 4.98 -30.58
C LEU A 403 21.82 5.35 -30.12
N LYS A 404 22.83 5.08 -30.95
CA LYS A 404 24.22 5.48 -30.70
C LYS A 404 24.38 7.00 -30.62
N ARG A 405 23.77 7.75 -31.56
CA ARG A 405 23.76 9.22 -31.51
C ARG A 405 23.15 9.74 -30.22
N ARG A 406 22.05 9.14 -29.75
CA ARG A 406 21.41 9.48 -28.47
C ARG A 406 22.34 9.24 -27.28
N ILE A 407 23.00 8.07 -27.24
CA ILE A 407 23.99 7.73 -26.20
C ILE A 407 25.16 8.72 -26.21
N ASP A 408 25.74 8.99 -27.37
CA ASP A 408 26.90 9.87 -27.49
C ASP A 408 26.55 11.32 -27.13
N SER A 409 25.35 11.80 -27.48
CA SER A 409 24.86 13.12 -27.06
C SER A 409 24.75 13.24 -25.53
N LEU A 410 24.29 12.19 -24.85
CA LEU A 410 24.26 12.13 -23.38
C LEU A 410 25.66 12.11 -22.77
N LEU A 411 26.59 11.33 -23.36
CA LEU A 411 27.99 11.27 -22.93
C LEU A 411 28.68 12.62 -23.08
N LEU A 412 28.53 13.30 -24.23
CA LEU A 412 29.10 14.62 -24.47
C LEU A 412 28.60 15.64 -23.43
N THR A 413 27.29 15.62 -23.13
CA THR A 413 26.69 16.49 -22.11
C THR A 413 27.27 16.19 -20.73
N ALA A 414 27.37 14.92 -20.35
CA ALA A 414 27.92 14.50 -19.05
C ALA A 414 29.43 14.81 -18.89
N TYR A 415 30.21 14.68 -19.96
CA TYR A 415 31.64 14.98 -19.94
C TYR A 415 31.93 16.49 -19.94
N ALA A 416 31.15 17.29 -20.68
CA ALA A 416 31.28 18.74 -20.67
C ALA A 416 31.01 19.33 -19.27
N ASN A 417 29.95 18.88 -18.59
CA ASN A 417 29.62 19.34 -17.23
C ASN A 417 30.66 18.95 -16.15
N LYS A 418 31.54 17.96 -16.41
CA LYS A 418 32.68 17.65 -15.52
C LYS A 418 34.01 18.24 -16.03
N GLN A 419 34.03 18.86 -17.20
CA GLN A 419 35.26 19.26 -17.88
C GLN A 419 36.21 18.09 -18.20
N ASN A 420 35.67 16.88 -18.43
CA ASN A 420 36.47 15.74 -18.92
C ASN A 420 36.62 15.81 -20.45
N TRP A 421 37.46 16.74 -20.91
CA TRP A 421 37.65 17.02 -22.33
C TRP A 421 38.33 15.87 -23.09
N PHE A 422 39.14 15.05 -22.42
CA PHE A 422 39.79 13.89 -23.06
C PHE A 422 38.76 12.86 -23.55
N SER A 423 37.83 12.45 -22.68
CA SER A 423 36.75 11.53 -23.07
C SER A 423 35.78 12.20 -24.05
N PHE A 424 35.53 13.50 -23.89
CA PHE A 424 34.68 14.28 -24.80
C PHE A 424 35.20 14.24 -26.25
N PHE A 425 36.47 14.57 -26.46
CA PHE A 425 37.08 14.55 -27.79
C PHE A 425 37.14 13.13 -28.37
N LYS A 426 37.36 12.11 -27.54
CA LYS A 426 37.32 10.71 -28.01
C LYS A 426 35.96 10.32 -28.58
N VAL A 427 34.86 10.78 -27.96
CA VAL A 427 33.50 10.55 -28.48
C VAL A 427 33.30 11.30 -29.80
N LEU A 428 33.79 12.55 -29.92
CA LEU A 428 33.73 13.32 -31.16
C LEU A 428 34.53 12.70 -32.30
N ASP A 429 35.76 12.25 -32.03
CA ASP A 429 36.58 11.57 -33.04
C ASP A 429 35.89 10.30 -33.55
N SER A 430 35.27 9.54 -32.65
CA SER A 430 34.48 8.36 -33.01
C SER A 430 33.24 8.73 -33.85
N ALA A 431 32.62 9.89 -33.59
CA ALA A 431 31.49 10.39 -34.37
C ALA A 431 31.88 10.84 -35.78
N ILE A 432 33.05 11.47 -35.91
CA ILE A 432 33.61 11.87 -37.22
C ILE A 432 33.91 10.63 -38.07
N GLN A 433 34.51 9.60 -37.48
CA GLN A 433 34.77 8.34 -38.18
C GLN A 433 33.49 7.69 -38.74
N ARG A 434 32.34 7.89 -38.06
CA ARG A 434 31.02 7.43 -38.52
C ARG A 434 30.28 8.41 -39.41
N ASN A 435 30.87 9.58 -39.70
CA ASN A 435 30.24 10.66 -40.45
C ASN A 435 28.90 11.13 -39.81
N ASP A 436 28.87 11.26 -38.48
CA ASP A 436 27.71 11.76 -37.72
C ASP A 436 27.79 13.28 -37.47
N ILE A 437 27.70 14.05 -38.55
CA ILE A 437 27.77 15.53 -38.54
C ILE A 437 26.81 16.18 -37.51
N PRO A 438 25.53 15.76 -37.36
CA PRO A 438 24.61 16.40 -36.41
C PRO A 438 25.09 16.36 -34.96
N LEU A 439 25.82 15.30 -34.58
CA LEU A 439 26.37 15.15 -33.23
C LEU A 439 27.55 16.11 -33.02
N VAL A 440 28.40 16.27 -34.03
CA VAL A 440 29.51 17.23 -34.00
C VAL A 440 28.95 18.66 -33.89
N GLN A 441 27.91 19.00 -34.64
CA GLN A 441 27.22 20.29 -34.52
C GLN A 441 26.61 20.51 -33.12
N ALA A 442 25.98 19.48 -32.55
CA ALA A 442 25.41 19.54 -31.20
C ALA A 442 26.46 19.74 -30.11
N SER A 443 27.74 19.46 -30.36
CA SER A 443 28.81 19.68 -29.39
C SER A 443 29.21 21.16 -29.26
N LEU A 444 28.97 21.99 -30.27
CA LEU A 444 29.41 23.39 -30.29
C LEU A 444 28.85 24.22 -29.11
N PRO A 445 27.55 24.18 -28.78
CA PRO A 445 27.02 24.94 -27.66
C PRO A 445 27.57 24.47 -26.30
N LEU A 446 27.89 23.18 -26.15
CA LEU A 446 28.49 22.65 -24.92
C LEU A 446 29.89 23.19 -24.71
N VAL A 447 30.71 23.21 -25.76
CA VAL A 447 32.07 23.75 -25.68
C VAL A 447 32.01 25.25 -25.42
N ALA A 448 31.23 26.01 -26.19
CA ALA A 448 31.11 27.45 -26.02
C ALA A 448 30.81 27.88 -24.57
N VAL A 449 29.96 27.13 -23.87
CA VAL A 449 29.58 27.43 -22.48
C VAL A 449 30.57 26.86 -21.46
N CYS A 450 30.93 25.58 -21.58
CA CYS A 450 31.64 24.85 -20.51
C CYS A 450 33.17 24.90 -20.63
N SER A 451 33.73 25.27 -21.79
CA SER A 451 35.16 25.13 -22.06
C SER A 451 36.02 26.26 -21.50
N ASP A 452 37.26 25.89 -21.17
CA ASP A 452 38.39 26.78 -20.93
C ASP A 452 38.98 27.30 -22.25
N ASN A 453 39.78 28.37 -22.21
CA ASN A 453 40.34 28.99 -23.43
C ASN A 453 41.20 28.00 -24.25
N LEU A 454 41.99 27.15 -23.58
CA LEU A 454 42.84 26.15 -24.26
C LEU A 454 42.02 25.07 -24.97
N THR A 455 40.92 24.64 -24.35
CA THR A 455 40.05 23.61 -24.92
C THR A 455 39.16 24.19 -26.02
N ALA A 456 38.76 25.46 -25.90
CA ALA A 456 38.14 26.23 -26.98
C ALA A 456 39.06 26.31 -28.20
N TYR A 457 40.35 26.60 -28.02
CA TYR A 457 41.33 26.67 -29.11
C TYR A 457 41.54 25.31 -29.81
N GLN A 458 41.66 24.23 -29.05
CA GLN A 458 41.72 22.87 -29.61
C GLN A 458 40.46 22.52 -30.39
N TYR A 459 39.29 22.96 -29.90
CA TYR A 459 38.04 22.72 -30.58
C TYR A 459 37.94 23.51 -31.89
N GLU A 460 38.27 24.80 -31.84
CA GLU A 460 38.27 25.72 -32.98
C GLU A 460 39.17 25.21 -34.10
N THR A 461 40.40 24.81 -33.77
CA THR A 461 41.38 24.38 -34.78
C THR A 461 40.98 23.10 -35.49
N LYS A 462 40.40 22.12 -34.78
CA LYS A 462 40.14 20.78 -35.31
C LYS A 462 38.71 20.55 -35.82
N TYR A 463 37.70 21.06 -35.13
CA TYR A 463 36.30 20.68 -35.37
C TYR A 463 35.47 21.78 -36.04
N LEU A 464 35.74 23.06 -35.74
CA LEU A 464 34.98 24.17 -36.30
C LEU A 464 35.04 24.27 -37.84
N PRO A 465 36.18 24.02 -38.52
CA PRO A 465 36.24 24.01 -39.99
C PRO A 465 35.31 22.95 -40.59
N LEU A 466 35.29 21.75 -40.00
CA LEU A 466 34.43 20.65 -40.45
C LEU A 466 32.94 20.99 -40.33
N ILE A 467 32.57 21.69 -39.24
CA ILE A 467 31.20 22.17 -39.02
C ILE A 467 30.82 23.24 -40.06
N LYS A 468 31.75 24.14 -40.40
CA LYS A 468 31.54 25.18 -41.41
C LYS A 468 31.34 24.58 -42.80
N GLU A 469 32.15 23.59 -43.18
CA GLU A 469 32.03 22.87 -44.47
C GLU A 469 30.71 22.12 -44.58
N ALA A 470 30.25 21.49 -43.50
CA ALA A 470 28.99 20.74 -43.49
C ALA A 470 27.73 21.62 -43.46
N GLY A 471 27.87 22.93 -43.22
CA GLY A 471 26.78 23.90 -43.12
C GLY A 471 26.23 24.03 -41.69
N MET A 472 26.29 25.23 -41.13
CA MET A 472 25.84 25.51 -39.76
C MET A 472 24.35 25.87 -39.68
N PRO A 473 23.58 25.24 -38.76
CA PRO A 473 22.25 25.72 -38.41
C PRO A 473 22.31 27.13 -37.81
N LYS A 474 21.37 28.00 -38.19
CA LYS A 474 21.30 29.40 -37.73
C LYS A 474 21.25 29.54 -36.20
N GLU A 475 20.66 28.55 -35.52
CA GLU A 475 20.54 28.52 -34.06
C GLU A 475 21.89 28.30 -33.37
N ILE A 476 22.79 27.56 -34.02
CA ILE A 476 24.08 27.15 -33.46
C ILE A 476 25.20 28.12 -33.87
N ALA A 477 25.06 28.81 -35.01
CA ALA A 477 26.07 29.72 -35.55
C ALA A 477 26.57 30.78 -34.53
N ARG A 478 25.68 31.28 -33.67
CA ARG A 478 26.02 32.29 -32.65
C ARG A 478 27.01 31.80 -31.59
N PHE A 479 27.08 30.48 -31.36
CA PHE A 479 28.06 29.89 -30.43
C PHE A 479 29.46 29.78 -31.05
N ALA A 480 29.58 29.82 -32.37
CA ALA A 480 30.89 29.87 -33.04
C ALA A 480 31.60 31.20 -32.74
N ASP A 481 30.85 32.31 -32.71
CA ASP A 481 31.38 33.63 -32.40
C ASP A 481 31.91 33.67 -30.95
N ILE A 482 31.17 33.09 -29.99
CA ILE A 482 31.60 32.99 -28.58
C ILE A 482 32.91 32.21 -28.44
N ILE A 483 33.09 31.12 -29.21
CA ILE A 483 34.34 30.36 -29.18
C ILE A 483 35.49 31.20 -29.73
N TYR A 484 35.26 31.93 -30.82
CA TYR A 484 36.26 32.82 -31.40
C TYR A 484 36.68 33.93 -30.42
N ASP A 485 35.72 34.54 -29.74
CA ASP A 485 36.00 35.55 -28.71
C ASP A 485 36.84 34.94 -27.57
N LYS A 486 36.47 33.75 -27.08
CA LYS A 486 37.23 33.04 -26.02
C LYS A 486 38.65 32.63 -26.40
N THR A 487 38.94 32.42 -27.69
CA THR A 487 40.26 32.00 -28.15
C THR A 487 41.20 33.16 -28.44
N HIS A 488 40.65 34.37 -28.65
CA HIS A 488 41.38 35.58 -28.97
C HIS A 488 41.39 36.62 -27.82
N GLU A 489 40.70 36.33 -26.70
CA GLU A 489 40.91 36.90 -25.36
C GLU A 489 42.12 36.27 -24.66
#